data_AF-A0A419GEP7-F1
#
_entry.id   AF-A0A419GEP7-F1
#
_cell.length_a   1.000
_cell.length_b   1.000
_cell.length_c   1.000
_cell.angle_alpha   90.00
_cell.angle_beta   90.00
_cell.angle_gamma   90.00
#
_symmetry.space_group_name_H-M   'P 1'
#
loop_
_entity.id
_entity.type
_entity.pdbx_description
1 polymer ?
#
loop_
_entity_poly.entity_id
_entity_poly.type
_entity_poly.pdbx_seq_one_letter_code
_entity_poly.pdbx_strand_id
1 'polypeptide(L)'
;MGMSKLLWLLFPMLLMSFAESAPGVAGGGGDGDGDGDGGQPGSQGGRAPDQGVQALISRHNSDLMAVISTLYAENYSYRDKIRDLKGELKDAKAKLPGDGQSVLAKAEAELLEKYKALGEIDKLAQLQGEFENTRQVLGTLQKDGLLREVADVTGYKLPVLKTLGGSLDFEIKEVEKDGEKKQVAFVKNGTGDPTPVSDYAARNWVDFLPALQTATPPQGTRFPSLDSGGGGAKGNILDDFLSKSREARASLPNPLSK
;
A
#
# COMPACT_ATOMS: atom_id res chain seq x y z
N MET A 1 -15.30 -10.84 27.17
CA MET A 1 -13.85 -11.13 27.02
C MET A 1 -13.73 -12.57 26.55
N GLY A 2 -13.17 -12.95 25.41
CA GLY A 2 -12.63 -12.26 24.25
C GLY A 2 -12.25 -13.41 23.31
N MET A 3 -12.71 -13.39 22.07
CA MET A 3 -12.25 -14.32 21.03
C MET A 3 -12.35 -13.61 19.68
N SER A 4 -11.34 -12.78 19.40
CA SER A 4 -11.00 -12.37 18.04
C SER A 4 -10.32 -13.56 17.36
N LYS A 5 -11.10 -14.33 16.60
CA LYS A 5 -10.51 -15.22 15.59
C LYS A 5 -10.30 -14.40 14.32
N LEU A 6 -9.01 -14.21 14.02
CA LEU A 6 -8.45 -13.69 12.79
C LEU A 6 -9.18 -14.27 11.57
N LEU A 7 -9.79 -13.37 10.79
CA LEU A 7 -10.10 -13.60 9.39
C LEU A 7 -8.92 -13.03 8.57
N TRP A 8 -7.85 -13.79 8.48
CA TRP A 8 -6.87 -13.65 7.40
C TRP A 8 -7.24 -14.71 6.37
N LEU A 9 -7.54 -14.31 5.13
CA LEU A 9 -7.15 -15.02 3.90
C LEU A 9 -7.69 -14.31 2.65
N LEU A 10 -6.73 -14.05 1.74
CA LEU A 10 -6.85 -14.09 0.28
C LEU A 10 -7.50 -12.90 -0.45
N PHE A 11 -6.67 -11.89 -0.72
CA PHE A 11 -6.68 -11.20 -2.01
C PHE A 11 -5.26 -11.26 -2.60
N PRO A 12 -4.99 -12.10 -3.62
CA PRO A 12 -3.75 -12.00 -4.36
C PRO A 12 -3.83 -10.80 -5.32
N MET A 13 -2.90 -9.87 -5.06
CA MET A 13 -2.45 -8.78 -5.89
C MET A 13 -1.99 -9.33 -7.25
N LEU A 14 -2.81 -9.19 -8.29
CA LEU A 14 -2.41 -9.51 -9.66
C LEU A 14 -1.62 -8.30 -10.20
N LEU A 15 -0.29 -8.44 -10.17
CA LEU A 15 0.67 -7.51 -10.76
C LEU A 15 0.49 -7.50 -12.28
N MET A 16 0.42 -6.29 -12.86
CA MET A 16 0.54 -6.05 -14.29
C MET A 16 1.83 -6.66 -14.86
N SER A 17 1.72 -7.34 -16.00
CA SER A 17 2.80 -7.42 -16.97
C SER A 17 2.22 -7.02 -18.33
N PHE A 18 2.48 -5.78 -18.71
CA PHE A 18 2.18 -5.22 -20.02
C PHE A 18 3.34 -5.62 -20.93
N ALA A 19 3.15 -6.67 -21.73
CA ALA A 19 4.12 -7.09 -22.73
C ALA A 19 3.61 -6.70 -24.11
N GLU A 20 4.26 -5.68 -24.64
CA GLU A 20 4.23 -5.20 -26.01
C GLU A 20 4.79 -6.28 -26.96
N SER A 21 4.00 -6.73 -27.93
CA SER A 21 4.51 -7.41 -29.12
C SER A 21 3.45 -7.52 -30.23
N ALA A 22 3.78 -6.94 -31.37
CA ALA A 22 3.28 -7.31 -32.69
C ALA A 22 4.48 -7.22 -33.66
N PRO A 23 4.44 -7.79 -34.88
CA PRO A 23 3.44 -8.67 -35.49
C PRO A 23 4.05 -9.97 -36.05
N GLY A 24 3.22 -11.00 -36.28
CA GLY A 24 3.66 -12.24 -36.92
C GLY A 24 2.52 -12.96 -37.62
N VAL A 25 2.24 -12.58 -38.86
CA VAL A 25 1.33 -13.26 -39.79
C VAL A 25 2.14 -14.29 -40.60
N ALA A 26 1.74 -15.56 -40.48
CA ALA A 26 2.00 -16.69 -41.37
C ALA A 26 0.73 -17.55 -41.30
N GLY A 27 0.10 -18.08 -42.35
CA GLY A 27 0.53 -18.37 -43.70
C GLY A 27 0.05 -19.80 -44.01
N GLY A 28 -0.93 -19.94 -44.92
CA GLY A 28 -1.42 -21.21 -45.48
C GLY A 28 -2.84 -21.61 -45.04
N GLY A 29 -3.79 -22.01 -45.90
CA GLY A 29 -3.81 -22.20 -47.36
C GLY A 29 -5.02 -23.09 -47.73
N GLY A 30 -5.65 -22.84 -48.90
CA GLY A 30 -6.56 -23.72 -49.66
C GLY A 30 -7.94 -24.02 -49.04
N ASP A 31 -9.08 -24.05 -49.73
CA ASP A 31 -9.38 -24.29 -51.16
C ASP A 31 -10.79 -23.72 -51.57
N GLY A 32 -11.06 -23.75 -52.89
CA GLY A 32 -12.18 -23.23 -53.72
C GLY A 32 -13.62 -23.30 -53.19
N ASP A 33 -14.61 -22.56 -53.70
CA ASP A 33 -14.96 -22.16 -55.07
C ASP A 33 -15.76 -20.83 -55.00
N GLY A 34 -15.67 -19.82 -55.89
CA GLY A 34 -16.09 -19.80 -57.29
C GLY A 34 -17.06 -18.60 -57.50
N ASP A 35 -16.84 -17.82 -58.56
CA ASP A 35 -17.65 -16.70 -59.12
C ASP A 35 -17.43 -15.25 -58.65
N GLY A 36 -16.62 -14.52 -59.45
CA GLY A 36 -17.18 -13.41 -60.23
C GLY A 36 -16.92 -11.95 -59.81
N ASP A 37 -15.83 -11.38 -60.34
CA ASP A 37 -15.64 -9.97 -60.72
C ASP A 37 -15.51 -8.89 -59.62
N GLY A 38 -14.33 -8.84 -59.00
CA GLY A 38 -13.86 -7.73 -58.17
C GLY A 38 -12.73 -6.95 -58.86
N GLY A 39 -13.08 -5.99 -59.70
CA GLY A 39 -12.14 -5.03 -60.26
C GLY A 39 -11.54 -4.12 -59.18
N GLN A 40 -10.20 -4.17 -59.06
CA GLN A 40 -9.30 -3.25 -58.37
C GLN A 40 -9.82 -1.79 -58.35
N PRO A 41 -9.75 -1.04 -57.23
CA PRO A 41 -10.00 0.40 -57.21
C PRO A 41 -8.79 1.11 -57.82
N GLY A 42 -8.67 1.00 -59.14
CA GLY A 42 -7.74 1.80 -59.92
C GLY A 42 -8.20 3.25 -59.87
N SER A 43 -7.29 4.13 -59.45
CA SER A 43 -7.32 5.57 -59.67
C SER A 43 -7.81 5.88 -61.10
N GLN A 44 -9.12 6.11 -61.27
CA GLN A 44 -9.67 6.66 -62.49
C GLN A 44 -9.44 8.16 -62.46
N GLY A 45 -8.28 8.57 -62.96
CA GLY A 45 -8.08 9.92 -63.44
C GLY A 45 -9.28 10.32 -64.29
N GLY A 46 -9.90 11.44 -63.95
CA GLY A 46 -11.14 11.90 -64.55
C GLY A 46 -11.01 11.98 -66.06
N ARG A 47 -11.56 10.98 -66.75
CA ARG A 47 -11.90 11.12 -68.17
C ARG A 47 -12.99 12.18 -68.22
N ALA A 48 -12.75 13.21 -69.01
CA ALA A 48 -13.74 14.25 -69.19
C ALA A 48 -15.05 13.61 -69.75
N PRO A 49 -16.24 14.10 -69.34
CA PRO A 49 -17.52 13.43 -69.64
C PRO A 49 -17.75 13.22 -71.15
N ASP A 50 -17.22 14.12 -71.96
CA ASP A 50 -17.19 14.08 -73.42
C ASP A 50 -16.45 12.85 -73.98
N GLN A 51 -15.31 12.48 -73.40
CA GLN A 51 -14.56 11.27 -73.78
C GLN A 51 -15.33 9.98 -73.43
N GLY A 52 -16.07 10.00 -72.33
CA GLY A 52 -16.95 8.89 -71.93
C GLY A 52 -18.10 8.68 -72.91
N VAL A 53 -18.76 9.77 -73.31
CA VAL A 53 -19.87 9.73 -74.29
C VAL A 53 -19.37 9.29 -75.66
N GLN A 54 -18.22 9.78 -76.12
CA GLN A 54 -17.67 9.40 -77.42
C GLN A 54 -17.27 7.90 -77.47
N ALA A 55 -16.75 7.37 -76.36
CA ALA A 55 -16.49 5.94 -76.23
C ALA A 55 -17.78 5.10 -76.24
N LEU A 56 -18.86 5.60 -75.62
CA LEU A 56 -20.17 4.93 -75.61
C LEU A 56 -20.79 4.89 -77.02
N ILE A 57 -20.75 6.02 -77.75
CA ILE A 57 -21.20 6.12 -79.15
C ILE A 57 -20.43 5.12 -80.04
N SER A 58 -19.12 5.01 -79.83
CA SER A 58 -18.29 4.07 -80.58
C SER A 58 -18.66 2.61 -80.29
N ARG A 59 -19.00 2.26 -79.04
CA ARG A 59 -19.43 0.90 -78.65
C ARG A 59 -20.82 0.53 -79.18
N HIS A 60 -21.69 1.51 -79.35
CA HIS A 60 -23.05 1.33 -79.89
C HIS A 60 -23.13 1.56 -81.41
N ASN A 61 -22.02 1.43 -82.14
CA ASN A 61 -21.98 1.57 -83.60
C ASN A 61 -22.58 2.89 -84.13
N SER A 62 -22.35 4.00 -83.43
CA SER A 62 -22.96 5.31 -83.73
C SER A 62 -24.48 5.38 -83.63
N ASP A 63 -25.13 4.38 -83.00
CA ASP A 63 -26.55 4.45 -82.66
C ASP A 63 -26.76 5.35 -81.43
N LEU A 64 -27.08 6.61 -81.71
CA LEU A 64 -27.33 7.61 -80.69
C LEU A 64 -28.56 7.27 -79.80
N MET A 65 -29.56 6.57 -80.33
CA MET A 65 -30.75 6.21 -79.55
C MET A 65 -30.43 5.10 -78.53
N ALA A 66 -29.59 4.14 -78.91
CA ALA A 66 -29.08 3.13 -77.99
C ALA A 66 -28.21 3.73 -76.87
N VAL A 67 -27.38 4.72 -77.19
CA VAL A 67 -26.56 5.46 -76.21
C VAL A 67 -27.45 6.24 -75.24
N ILE A 68 -28.43 7.00 -75.73
CA ILE A 68 -29.34 7.80 -74.89
C ILE A 68 -30.16 6.92 -73.96
N SER A 69 -30.71 5.81 -74.46
CA SER A 69 -31.48 4.85 -73.65
C SER A 69 -30.63 4.22 -72.55
N THR A 70 -29.37 3.87 -72.86
CA THR A 70 -28.41 3.34 -71.88
C THR A 70 -28.13 4.36 -70.78
N LEU A 71 -27.79 5.59 -71.15
CA LEU A 71 -27.52 6.66 -70.18
C LEU A 71 -28.76 6.97 -69.31
N TYR A 72 -29.96 6.92 -69.89
CA TYR A 72 -31.19 7.13 -69.14
C TYR A 72 -31.46 5.99 -68.15
N ALA A 73 -31.27 4.74 -68.56
CA ALA A 73 -31.41 3.57 -67.69
C ALA A 73 -30.38 3.58 -66.56
N GLU A 74 -29.12 3.91 -66.86
CA GLU A 74 -28.07 4.07 -65.85
C GLU A 74 -28.37 5.23 -64.90
N ASN A 75 -28.81 6.38 -65.39
CA ASN A 75 -29.20 7.52 -64.54
C ASN A 75 -30.32 7.15 -63.58
N TYR A 76 -31.33 6.41 -64.06
CA TYR A 76 -32.39 5.88 -63.23
C TYR A 76 -31.85 4.93 -62.14
N SER A 77 -31.00 3.97 -62.53
CA SER A 77 -30.36 3.05 -61.58
C SER A 77 -29.52 3.76 -60.53
N TYR A 78 -28.77 4.80 -60.91
CA TYR A 78 -27.98 5.61 -59.96
C TYR A 78 -28.88 6.38 -58.98
N ARG A 79 -30.02 6.89 -59.43
CA ARG A 79 -30.98 7.56 -58.53
C ARG A 79 -31.57 6.62 -57.49
N ASP A 80 -31.87 5.38 -57.89
CA ASP A 80 -32.35 4.35 -56.96
C ASP A 80 -31.25 3.96 -55.97
N LYS A 81 -30.02 3.68 -56.43
CA LYS A 81 -28.87 3.42 -55.54
C LYS A 81 -28.61 4.56 -54.56
N ILE A 82 -28.71 5.82 -55.00
CA ILE A 82 -28.55 6.99 -54.12
C ILE A 82 -29.67 7.04 -53.07
N ARG A 83 -30.90 6.66 -53.43
CA ARG A 83 -32.01 6.59 -52.46
C ARG A 83 -31.76 5.53 -51.41
N ASP A 84 -31.32 4.34 -51.84
CA ASP A 84 -31.03 3.21 -50.97
C ASP A 84 -29.86 3.51 -50.02
N LEU A 85 -28.73 4.00 -50.55
CA LEU A 85 -27.57 4.39 -49.74
C LEU A 85 -27.91 5.51 -48.75
N LYS A 86 -28.77 6.46 -49.12
CA LYS A 86 -29.24 7.48 -48.16
C LYS A 86 -30.10 6.88 -47.05
N GLY A 87 -30.90 5.86 -47.35
CA GLY A 87 -31.64 5.08 -46.38
C GLY A 87 -30.71 4.35 -45.41
N GLU A 88 -29.76 3.58 -45.94
CA GLU A 88 -28.76 2.85 -45.16
C GLU A 88 -27.92 3.78 -44.28
N LEU A 89 -27.49 4.94 -44.82
CA LEU A 89 -26.73 5.94 -44.07
C LEU A 89 -27.58 6.50 -42.91
N LYS A 90 -28.87 6.76 -43.14
CA LYS A 90 -29.79 7.22 -42.09
C LYS A 90 -29.96 6.16 -41.01
N ASP A 91 -30.15 4.90 -41.39
CA ASP A 91 -30.33 3.78 -40.47
C ASP A 91 -29.06 3.47 -39.69
N ALA A 92 -27.88 3.55 -40.32
CA ALA A 92 -26.59 3.41 -39.67
C ALA A 92 -26.34 4.55 -38.68
N LYS A 93 -26.65 5.80 -39.05
CA LYS A 93 -26.59 6.95 -38.14
C LYS A 93 -27.51 6.82 -36.94
N ALA A 94 -28.70 6.23 -37.12
CA ALA A 94 -29.62 5.97 -36.01
C ALA A 94 -29.12 4.88 -35.04
N LYS A 95 -28.22 4.00 -35.50
CA LYS A 95 -27.62 2.93 -34.69
C LYS A 95 -26.30 3.33 -34.02
N LEU A 96 -25.69 4.43 -34.44
CA LEU A 96 -24.47 4.93 -33.82
C LEU A 96 -24.79 5.50 -32.43
N PRO A 97 -23.94 5.22 -31.42
CA PRO A 97 -24.05 5.88 -30.12
C PRO A 97 -23.93 7.41 -30.31
N GLY A 98 -24.70 8.17 -29.54
CA GLY A 98 -24.66 9.64 -29.61
C GLY A 98 -23.32 10.22 -29.18
N ASP A 99 -23.08 11.49 -29.45
CA ASP A 99 -21.84 12.16 -29.03
C ASP A 99 -21.63 12.02 -27.52
N GLY A 100 -20.44 11.56 -27.12
CA GLY A 100 -20.09 11.29 -25.73
C GLY A 100 -20.56 9.92 -25.19
N GLN A 101 -21.24 9.10 -25.99
CA GLN A 101 -21.59 7.73 -25.62
C GLN A 101 -20.52 6.76 -26.14
N SER A 102 -19.98 5.94 -25.24
CA SER A 102 -19.08 4.84 -25.58
C SER A 102 -19.81 3.51 -25.46
N VAL A 103 -19.64 2.64 -26.46
CA VAL A 103 -20.14 1.26 -26.40
C VAL A 103 -19.08 0.44 -25.69
N LEU A 104 -19.35 0.09 -24.43
CA LEU A 104 -18.51 -0.81 -23.65
C LEU A 104 -18.98 -2.25 -23.83
N ALA A 105 -18.03 -3.18 -23.86
CA ALA A 105 -18.37 -4.60 -23.77
C ALA A 105 -19.03 -4.87 -22.41
N LYS A 106 -19.90 -5.89 -22.33
CA LYS A 106 -20.65 -6.20 -21.09
C LYS A 106 -19.73 -6.35 -19.86
N ALA A 107 -18.59 -7.01 -20.02
CA ALA A 107 -17.61 -7.18 -18.95
C ALA A 107 -16.98 -5.86 -18.49
N GLU A 108 -16.73 -4.92 -19.41
CA GLU A 108 -16.18 -3.60 -19.11
C GLU A 108 -17.21 -2.70 -18.42
N ALA A 109 -18.48 -2.80 -18.83
CA ALA A 109 -19.58 -2.11 -18.15
C ALA A 109 -19.72 -2.57 -16.70
N GLU A 110 -19.65 -3.88 -16.44
CA GLU A 110 -19.67 -4.44 -15.09
C GLU A 110 -18.48 -3.98 -14.24
N LEU A 111 -17.29 -3.86 -14.86
CA LEU A 111 -16.10 -3.36 -14.18
C LEU A 111 -16.23 -1.87 -13.83
N LEU A 112 -16.76 -1.07 -14.75
CA LEU A 112 -16.95 0.37 -14.56
C LEU A 112 -17.99 0.65 -13.46
N GLU A 113 -19.05 -0.14 -13.37
CA GLU A 113 -20.01 -0.05 -12.25
C GLU A 113 -19.36 -0.39 -10.90
N LYS A 114 -18.47 -1.39 -10.85
CA LYS A 114 -17.68 -1.67 -9.64
C LYS A 114 -16.75 -0.51 -9.28
N TYR A 115 -16.09 0.10 -10.25
CA TYR A 115 -15.23 1.26 -10.00
C TYR A 115 -16.01 2.48 -9.52
N LYS A 116 -17.18 2.76 -10.11
CA LYS A 116 -18.08 3.82 -9.61
C LYS A 116 -18.53 3.57 -8.17
N ALA A 117 -18.78 2.31 -7.82
CA ALA A 117 -19.16 1.94 -6.46
C ALA A 117 -18.05 2.16 -5.42
N LEU A 118 -16.77 2.20 -5.83
CA LEU A 118 -15.64 2.53 -4.95
C LEU A 118 -15.60 4.02 -4.57
N GLY A 119 -16.34 4.88 -5.29
CA GLY A 119 -16.44 6.31 -5.01
C GLY A 119 -15.44 7.16 -5.80
N GLU A 120 -15.19 8.37 -5.30
CA GLU A 120 -14.30 9.34 -5.96
C GLU A 120 -12.83 8.89 -5.84
N ILE A 121 -12.11 8.93 -6.95
CA ILE A 121 -10.68 8.53 -7.02
C ILE A 121 -9.84 9.37 -6.04
N ASP A 122 -10.12 10.65 -5.91
CA ASP A 122 -9.39 11.54 -4.99
C ASP A 122 -9.57 11.11 -3.52
N LYS A 123 -10.77 10.64 -3.15
CA LYS A 123 -11.02 10.09 -1.80
C LYS A 123 -10.26 8.79 -1.59
N LEU A 124 -10.21 7.91 -2.59
CA LEU A 124 -9.44 6.66 -2.51
C LEU A 124 -7.94 6.94 -2.34
N ALA A 125 -7.39 7.90 -3.06
CA ALA A 125 -6.00 8.32 -2.93
C ALA A 125 -5.71 8.92 -1.54
N GLN A 126 -6.62 9.74 -1.01
CA GLN A 126 -6.53 10.27 0.36
C GLN A 126 -6.54 9.15 1.41
N LEU A 127 -7.51 8.21 1.32
CA LEU A 127 -7.58 7.06 2.22
C LEU A 127 -6.31 6.21 2.17
N GLN A 128 -5.72 6.02 0.99
CA GLN A 128 -4.46 5.29 0.86
C GLN A 128 -3.32 6.02 1.58
N GLY A 129 -3.19 7.33 1.41
CA GLY A 129 -2.19 8.13 2.11
C GLY A 129 -2.37 8.09 3.63
N GLU A 130 -3.61 8.20 4.12
CA GLU A 130 -3.94 8.06 5.54
C GLU A 130 -3.61 6.66 6.07
N PHE A 131 -3.93 5.62 5.31
CA PHE A 131 -3.61 4.23 5.67
C PHE A 131 -2.09 4.01 5.80
N GLU A 132 -1.30 4.53 4.85
CA GLU A 132 0.15 4.42 4.89
C GLU A 132 0.74 5.17 6.09
N ASN A 133 0.26 6.39 6.37
CA ASN A 133 0.69 7.17 7.52
C ASN A 133 0.32 6.47 8.85
N THR A 134 -0.93 6.05 9.00
CA THR A 134 -1.38 5.33 10.21
C THR A 134 -0.61 4.04 10.43
N ARG A 135 -0.28 3.30 9.36
CA ARG A 135 0.57 2.10 9.43
C ARG A 135 1.98 2.43 9.92
N GLN A 136 2.59 3.52 9.45
CA GLN A 136 3.91 3.95 9.90
C GLN A 136 3.91 4.38 11.38
N VAL A 137 2.92 5.17 11.79
CA VAL A 137 2.75 5.61 13.17
C VAL A 137 2.53 4.40 14.10
N LEU A 138 1.65 3.47 13.70
CA LEU A 138 1.39 2.26 14.47
C LEU A 138 2.64 1.38 14.60
N GLY A 139 3.42 1.22 13.52
CA GLY A 139 4.68 0.50 13.57
C GLY A 139 5.70 1.14 14.53
N THR A 140 5.76 2.48 14.55
CA THR A 140 6.64 3.22 15.47
C THR A 140 6.19 3.04 16.92
N LEU A 141 4.89 3.15 17.20
CA LEU A 141 4.33 2.97 18.55
C LEU A 141 4.52 1.54 19.08
N GLN A 142 4.37 0.53 18.22
CA GLN A 142 4.62 -0.87 18.59
C GLN A 142 6.08 -1.10 18.96
N LYS A 143 7.02 -0.58 18.16
CA LYS A 143 8.46 -0.65 18.48
C LYS A 143 8.79 0.07 19.78
N ASP A 144 8.21 1.25 19.99
CA ASP A 144 8.38 2.02 21.22
C ASP A 144 7.83 1.30 22.46
N GLY A 145 6.69 0.62 22.33
CA GLY A 145 6.11 -0.22 23.37
C GLY A 145 7.00 -1.41 23.72
N LEU A 146 7.46 -2.14 22.70
CA LEU A 146 8.36 -3.27 22.87
C LEU A 146 9.68 -2.86 23.53
N LEU A 147 10.28 -1.73 23.13
CA LEU A 147 11.50 -1.22 23.76
C LEU A 147 11.30 -0.87 25.24
N ARG A 148 10.11 -0.39 25.62
CA ARG A 148 9.76 -0.17 27.03
C ARG A 148 9.73 -1.49 27.80
N GLU A 149 9.05 -2.50 27.27
CA GLU A 149 9.00 -3.83 27.90
C GLU A 149 10.40 -4.46 28.00
N VAL A 150 11.24 -4.32 26.97
CA VAL A 150 12.64 -4.78 27.01
C VAL A 150 13.42 -4.06 28.09
N ALA A 151 13.26 -2.74 28.21
CA ALA A 151 13.89 -1.95 29.27
C ALA A 151 13.45 -2.41 30.67
N ASP A 152 12.16 -2.69 30.86
CA ASP A 152 11.60 -3.17 32.12
C ASP A 152 12.14 -4.55 32.50
N VAL A 153 12.20 -5.48 31.53
CA VAL A 153 12.72 -6.85 31.74
C VAL A 153 14.22 -6.88 32.03
N THR A 154 14.99 -6.02 31.36
CA THR A 154 16.47 -6.00 31.47
C THR A 154 16.99 -5.05 32.56
N GLY A 155 16.13 -4.16 33.07
CA GLY A 155 16.52 -3.08 34.00
C GLY A 155 17.35 -1.97 33.34
N TYR A 156 17.34 -1.88 32.01
CA TYR A 156 18.09 -0.88 31.25
C TYR A 156 17.35 0.45 31.15
N LYS A 157 18.09 1.56 31.01
CA LYS A 157 17.53 2.89 30.78
C LYS A 157 16.92 2.96 29.37
N LEU A 158 15.61 3.14 29.30
CA LEU A 158 14.87 3.24 28.04
C LEU A 158 15.46 4.27 27.04
N PRO A 159 15.84 5.51 27.43
CA PRO A 159 16.39 6.47 26.46
C PRO A 159 17.67 5.97 25.78
N VAL A 160 18.57 5.33 26.54
CA VAL A 160 19.83 4.79 26.02
C VAL A 160 19.57 3.58 25.13
N LEU A 161 18.64 2.70 25.56
CA LEU A 161 18.22 1.54 24.77
C LEU A 161 17.57 1.96 23.44
N LYS A 162 16.75 3.02 23.42
CA LYS A 162 16.17 3.56 22.18
C LYS A 162 17.25 4.04 21.21
N THR A 163 18.29 4.72 21.71
CA THR A 163 19.40 5.20 20.87
C THR A 163 20.23 4.06 20.29
N LEU A 164 20.53 3.03 21.08
CA LEU A 164 21.42 1.94 20.66
C LEU A 164 20.70 0.81 19.90
N GLY A 165 19.44 0.54 20.27
CA GLY A 165 18.65 -0.58 19.81
C GLY A 165 17.47 -0.19 18.90
N GLY A 166 17.26 1.09 18.59
CA GLY A 166 16.08 1.53 17.83
C GLY A 166 15.90 0.89 16.43
N SER A 167 16.99 0.37 15.84
CA SER A 167 16.98 -0.36 14.57
C SER A 167 16.96 -1.89 14.72
N LEU A 168 17.03 -2.41 15.94
CA LEU A 168 17.05 -3.84 16.21
C LEU A 168 15.64 -4.37 16.46
N ASP A 169 15.42 -5.63 16.09
CA ASP A 169 14.18 -6.33 16.39
C ASP A 169 14.34 -7.13 17.69
N PHE A 170 13.45 -6.87 18.64
CA PHE A 170 13.44 -7.55 19.93
C PHE A 170 12.32 -8.59 20.02
N GLU A 171 12.47 -9.53 20.94
CA GLU A 171 11.43 -10.48 21.31
C GLU A 171 11.56 -10.81 22.79
N ILE A 172 10.46 -10.80 23.53
CA ILE A 172 10.45 -11.20 24.94
C ILE A 172 9.88 -12.61 25.01
N LYS A 173 10.65 -13.54 25.56
CA LYS A 173 10.22 -14.92 25.78
C LYS A 173 10.26 -15.23 27.26
N GLU A 174 9.31 -16.05 27.71
CA GLU A 174 9.33 -16.63 29.03
C GLU A 174 10.32 -17.80 29.02
N VAL A 175 11.37 -17.70 29.82
CA VAL A 175 12.41 -18.72 29.96
C VAL A 175 12.42 -19.17 31.41
N GLU A 176 12.36 -20.49 31.61
CA GLU A 176 12.53 -21.09 32.93
C GLU A 176 14.02 -21.12 33.27
N LYS A 177 14.42 -20.28 34.22
CA LYS A 177 15.79 -20.21 34.71
C LYS A 177 15.74 -20.33 36.22
N ASP A 178 16.45 -21.33 36.75
CA ASP A 178 16.50 -21.65 38.18
C ASP A 178 15.13 -22.05 38.79
N GLY A 179 14.27 -22.71 38.01
CA GLY A 179 12.95 -23.20 38.46
C GLY A 179 11.88 -22.11 38.59
N GLU A 180 12.20 -20.86 38.25
CA GLU A 180 11.26 -19.75 38.13
C GLU A 180 11.13 -19.32 36.67
N LYS A 181 9.89 -19.08 36.23
CA LYS A 181 9.64 -18.52 34.90
C LYS A 181 9.93 -17.02 34.91
N LYS A 182 10.95 -16.59 34.16
CA LYS A 182 11.32 -15.18 34.02
C LYS A 182 11.21 -14.77 32.57
N GLN A 183 10.67 -13.57 32.34
CA GLN A 183 10.72 -12.97 31.02
C GLN A 183 12.17 -12.59 30.71
N VAL A 184 12.64 -12.95 29.53
CA VAL A 184 13.97 -12.62 29.03
C VAL A 184 13.81 -11.99 27.66
N ALA A 185 14.44 -10.84 27.46
CA ALA A 185 14.47 -10.16 26.18
C ALA A 185 15.61 -10.72 25.30
N PHE A 186 15.31 -10.92 24.02
CA PHE A 186 16.22 -11.39 22.98
C PHE A 186 16.29 -10.39 21.83
N VAL A 187 17.46 -10.28 21.19
CA VAL A 187 17.69 -9.58 19.93
C VAL A 187 17.62 -10.59 18.79
N LYS A 188 16.79 -10.32 17.79
CA LYS A 188 16.74 -11.08 16.54
C LYS A 188 17.81 -10.57 15.58
N ASN A 189 18.87 -11.37 15.42
CA ASN A 189 19.94 -11.09 14.45
C ASN A 189 19.62 -11.74 13.09
N GLY A 190 18.48 -11.39 12.50
CA GLY A 190 18.05 -11.94 11.22
C GLY A 190 17.87 -13.46 11.24
N THR A 191 18.59 -14.20 10.38
CA THR A 191 18.48 -15.66 10.21
C THR A 191 19.19 -16.47 11.30
N GLY A 192 19.92 -15.82 12.22
CA GLY A 192 20.60 -16.49 13.32
C GLY A 192 19.71 -16.73 14.54
N ASP A 193 20.21 -17.52 15.49
CA ASP A 193 19.52 -17.77 16.75
C ASP A 193 19.35 -16.47 17.57
N PRO A 194 18.18 -16.28 18.22
CA PRO A 194 17.95 -15.12 19.07
C PRO A 194 18.99 -15.05 20.19
N THR A 195 19.68 -13.92 20.31
CA THR A 195 20.70 -13.73 21.36
C THR A 195 20.08 -12.97 22.53
N PRO A 196 20.25 -13.39 23.80
CA PRO A 196 19.77 -12.61 24.95
C PRO A 196 20.30 -11.17 24.90
N VAL A 197 19.45 -10.19 25.20
CA VAL A 197 19.80 -8.76 25.14
C VAL A 197 21.00 -8.45 26.04
N SER A 198 21.14 -9.13 27.19
CA SER A 198 22.30 -9.01 28.07
C SER A 198 23.61 -9.38 27.38
N ASP A 199 23.61 -10.49 26.65
CA ASP A 199 24.79 -11.04 25.99
C ASP A 199 25.14 -10.21 24.76
N TYR A 200 24.11 -9.73 24.06
CA TYR A 200 24.27 -8.81 22.95
C TYR A 200 24.88 -7.47 23.41
N ALA A 201 24.38 -6.90 24.51
CA ALA A 201 24.89 -5.65 25.08
C ALA A 201 26.34 -5.78 25.54
N ALA A 202 26.71 -6.90 26.16
CA ALA A 202 28.08 -7.17 26.60
C ALA A 202 29.08 -7.37 25.44
N ARG A 203 28.62 -7.56 24.20
CA ARG A 203 29.48 -7.70 23.01
C ARG A 203 29.49 -6.44 22.16
N ASN A 204 28.33 -5.82 21.97
CA ASN A 204 28.14 -4.74 21.00
C ASN A 204 28.04 -3.35 21.64
N TRP A 205 27.72 -3.27 22.93
CA TRP A 205 27.44 -2.01 23.65
C TRP A 205 28.29 -1.86 24.92
N VAL A 206 29.49 -2.46 24.95
CA VAL A 206 30.37 -2.49 26.14
C VAL A 206 30.61 -1.09 26.71
N ASP A 207 30.98 -0.13 25.86
CA ASP A 207 31.28 1.25 26.26
C ASP A 207 30.04 1.99 26.80
N PHE A 208 28.84 1.50 26.46
CA PHE A 208 27.57 2.08 26.86
C PHE A 208 26.92 1.35 28.05
N LEU A 209 27.50 0.25 28.55
CA LEU A 209 26.96 -0.48 29.70
C LEU A 209 26.74 0.40 30.95
N PRO A 210 27.66 1.31 31.33
CA PRO A 210 27.44 2.19 32.48
C PRO A 210 26.24 3.15 32.27
N ALA A 211 26.00 3.56 31.03
CA ALA A 211 24.88 4.42 30.67
C ALA A 211 23.55 3.64 30.60
N LEU A 212 23.61 2.40 30.10
CA LEU A 212 22.49 1.47 29.96
C LEU A 212 21.94 1.03 31.31
N GLN A 213 22.78 0.81 32.32
CA GLN A 213 22.31 0.41 33.64
C GLN A 213 21.52 1.55 34.28
N THR A 214 20.33 1.25 34.80
CA THR A 214 19.63 2.18 35.69
C THR A 214 20.52 2.42 36.90
N ALA A 215 20.90 3.67 37.14
CA ALA A 215 21.69 3.99 38.32
C ALA A 215 20.84 3.59 39.52
N THR A 216 21.32 2.65 40.35
CA THR A 216 20.71 2.37 41.64
C THR A 216 20.55 3.72 42.33
N PRO A 217 19.32 4.15 42.70
CA PRO A 217 19.17 5.43 43.35
C PRO A 217 20.11 5.43 44.56
N PRO A 218 20.93 6.48 44.77
CA PRO A 218 21.71 6.56 46.00
C PRO A 218 20.71 6.38 47.14
N GLN A 219 20.97 5.41 48.03
CA GLN A 219 20.17 5.22 49.23
C GLN A 219 20.28 6.52 50.02
N GLY A 220 19.35 7.45 49.78
CA GLY A 220 19.25 8.69 50.53
C GLY A 220 19.08 8.32 52.00
N THR A 221 19.87 8.95 52.86
CA THR A 221 19.66 8.92 54.31
C THR A 221 18.19 9.16 54.59
N ARG A 222 17.52 8.20 55.24
CA ARG A 222 16.10 8.29 55.57
C ARG A 222 15.85 9.57 56.36
N PHE A 223 15.11 10.51 55.79
CA PHE A 223 14.55 11.61 56.58
C PHE A 223 13.48 11.02 57.50
N PRO A 224 13.50 11.30 58.82
CA PRO A 224 12.46 10.86 59.72
C PRO A 224 11.11 11.44 59.27
N SER A 225 10.13 10.58 59.04
CA SER A 225 8.74 11.00 58.83
C SER A 225 8.23 11.62 60.13
N LEU A 226 7.90 12.92 60.12
CA LEU A 226 7.03 13.48 61.16
C LEU A 226 5.61 13.04 60.82
N ASP A 227 5.13 12.02 61.52
CA ASP A 227 3.73 11.63 61.46
C ASP A 227 2.91 12.66 62.24
N SER A 228 2.09 13.45 61.54
CA SER A 228 1.15 14.40 62.14
C SER A 228 -0.21 13.72 62.29
N GLY A 229 -0.34 12.82 63.27
CA GLY A 229 -1.60 12.13 63.52
C GLY A 229 -1.55 11.34 64.81
N GLY A 230 -2.23 11.82 65.85
CA GLY A 230 -2.18 11.24 67.18
C GLY A 230 -2.75 9.82 67.27
N GLY A 231 -2.15 9.04 68.18
CA GLY A 231 -2.79 7.86 68.76
C GLY A 231 -1.85 6.69 69.03
N GLY A 232 -1.44 6.52 70.29
CA GLY A 232 -1.07 5.20 70.83
C GLY A 232 0.43 4.90 70.93
N ALA A 233 0.97 5.18 72.10
CA ALA A 233 2.30 4.86 72.63
C ALA A 233 3.05 3.66 72.01
N LYS A 234 4.26 3.92 71.47
CA LYS A 234 5.46 3.08 71.63
C LYS A 234 6.73 3.95 71.58
N GLY A 235 7.37 4.12 72.74
CA GLY A 235 8.72 4.66 72.91
C GLY A 235 8.87 6.14 72.58
N ASN A 236 9.08 6.98 73.60
CA ASN A 236 9.44 8.38 73.40
C ASN A 236 10.74 8.46 72.59
N ILE A 237 10.62 8.72 71.29
CA ILE A 237 11.74 8.99 70.38
C ILE A 237 12.58 10.18 70.90
N LEU A 238 11.94 11.11 71.62
CA LEU A 238 12.63 12.16 72.36
C LEU A 238 13.54 11.61 73.46
N ASP A 239 13.11 10.60 74.21
CA ASP A 239 13.91 10.00 75.28
C ASP A 239 15.11 9.22 74.72
N ASP A 240 14.93 8.53 73.58
CA ASP A 240 16.01 7.82 72.90
C ASP A 240 17.03 8.77 72.24
N PHE A 241 16.57 9.94 71.77
CA PHE A 241 17.45 10.99 71.28
C PHE A 241 18.18 11.71 72.43
N LEU A 242 17.49 11.99 73.53
CA LEU A 242 18.06 12.64 74.71
C LEU A 242 19.08 11.75 75.43
N SER A 243 18.83 10.45 75.54
CA SER A 243 19.78 9.48 76.10
C SER A 243 21.06 9.42 75.27
N LYS A 244 20.93 9.26 73.95
CA LYS A 244 22.06 9.19 73.02
C LYS A 244 22.87 10.48 72.95
N SER A 245 22.19 11.63 73.07
CA SER A 245 22.85 12.94 73.16
C SER A 245 23.58 13.15 74.51
N ARG A 246 23.04 12.63 75.61
CA ARG A 246 23.74 12.65 76.92
C ARG A 246 24.96 11.73 76.93
N GLU A 247 24.86 10.53 76.37
CA GLU A 247 25.98 9.60 76.24
C GLU A 247 27.11 10.18 75.36
N ALA A 248 26.75 10.82 74.24
CA ALA A 248 27.72 11.50 73.37
C ALA A 248 28.42 12.67 74.07
N ARG A 249 27.74 13.39 74.98
CA ARG A 249 28.35 14.47 75.78
C ARG A 249 29.20 13.95 76.94
N ALA A 250 28.83 12.80 77.50
CA ALA A 250 29.58 12.16 78.58
C ALA A 250 30.85 11.45 78.08
N SER A 251 30.87 10.99 76.82
CA SER A 251 32.04 10.33 76.21
C SER A 251 33.06 11.30 75.62
N LEU A 252 32.70 12.57 75.47
CA LEU A 252 33.64 13.62 75.06
C LEU A 252 34.48 14.05 76.26
N PRO A 253 35.82 13.94 76.22
CA PRO A 253 36.67 14.41 77.31
C PRO A 253 36.46 15.91 77.52
N ASN A 254 36.23 16.31 78.77
CA ASN A 254 35.91 17.68 79.13
C ASN A 254 37.07 18.62 78.77
N PRO A 255 36.90 19.57 77.85
CA PRO A 255 37.99 20.43 77.37
C PRO A 255 38.47 21.45 78.41
N LEU A 256 37.88 21.48 79.62
CA LEU A 256 38.26 22.35 80.73
C LEU A 256 39.00 21.62 81.87
N SER A 257 39.33 20.34 81.73
CA SER A 257 40.23 19.67 82.68
C SER A 257 41.70 19.79 82.22
N LYS A 258 42.32 20.93 82.52
CA LYS A 258 43.77 21.09 82.68
C LYS A 258 44.04 21.90 83.92
#